data_AF-A0A0K1NZR9-F1
#
_entry.id   AF-A0A0K1NZR9-F1
#
_cell.length_a   1.000
_cell.length_b   1.000
_cell.length_c   1.000
_cell.angle_alpha   90.00
_cell.angle_beta   90.00
_cell.angle_gamma   90.00
#
_symmetry.space_group_name_H-M   'P 1'
#
loop_
_entity.id
_entity.type
_entity.pdbx_description
1 polymer ?
#
loop_
_entity_poly.entity_id
_entity_poly.type
_entity_poly.pdbx_seq_one_letter_code
_entity_poly.pdbx_strand_id
1 'polypeptide(L)'
;GYCINLVLETMKTYSSEDGLTEEALVTKLRTCRHHHLFLHSSLRHNSSGTCRWGEFGEGGLLWGECTARHFEWFEGNPVTDLLAKVKELYGLDGEVTFRNVTITSENRPRPLTLGTATQIGAIPTEGIPCLLKVLLPPNCAGLPVYYIRDLLLNPPAYEIASTIQATCKLMSNVTCSIPDFTCVSSAKLVKLLELREANHIEFCRIKNVVDELLLMTKNSELSEILKLLLDPTWVATGLKIDFETLIDECEWTSNKIGEMISLDGESDQKISSSSIVPDDFFEDMESSWKGRVKKVHIGEEFAAVERAAEALTLAVSEAFLPIITRIRATTAPLGGPKGEILYVLIDEICRGTETAKGTCIAGSIVETLDKIGCLGIVSTHLNGIFSLPLKAKNTMFKAMGTVYVDGQTKPTWKLMDGICRESLAFETAKREGMPETIIQRAEELYDSVYAKEVVPAENDSKLQNMCSYASFNGSNVSLQSNSGEKDSERSRPTDRMELLQKEVETAVTMICQRKLIELYKKEKTSELTEIHCVPIGAREQPPPSTVGASCVYVMLRPDKKLYVGQSDDLEGRVRTHRSKDGMQKANFLYFTVPGKSLACQLETLLINQLPNQ
;
A
#
# COMPACT_ATOMS: atom_id res chain seq x y z
N GLY A 1 -23.80 -35.01 20.54
CA GLY A 1 -23.42 -33.64 20.13
C GLY A 1 -22.76 -33.72 18.76
N TYR A 2 -22.47 -32.57 18.17
CA TYR A 2 -21.73 -32.46 16.93
C TYR A 2 -20.26 -32.15 17.22
N CYS A 3 -19.39 -32.55 16.28
CA CYS A 3 -17.97 -32.22 16.28
C CYS A 3 -17.66 -31.35 15.06
N ILE A 4 -16.83 -30.32 15.23
CA ILE A 4 -16.27 -29.53 14.13
C ILE A 4 -14.75 -29.58 14.18
N ASN A 5 -14.14 -29.88 13.04
CA ASN A 5 -12.69 -29.83 12.85
C ASN A 5 -12.37 -28.70 11.89
N LEU A 6 -11.56 -27.74 12.32
CA LEU A 6 -11.10 -26.62 11.52
C LEU A 6 -9.62 -26.82 11.22
N VAL A 7 -9.24 -26.68 9.95
CA VAL A 7 -7.85 -26.79 9.51
C VAL A 7 -7.47 -25.50 8.80
N LEU A 8 -6.42 -24.85 9.30
CA LEU A 8 -5.82 -23.66 8.72
C LEU A 8 -4.49 -24.07 8.09
N GLU A 9 -4.53 -24.27 6.77
CA GLU A 9 -3.38 -24.68 5.97
C GLU A 9 -2.21 -23.70 6.09
N THR A 10 -2.44 -22.40 5.88
CA THR A 10 -1.40 -21.37 5.94
C THR A 10 -0.65 -21.29 7.28
N MET A 11 -1.32 -21.64 8.38
CA MET A 11 -0.71 -21.63 9.71
C MET A 11 -0.26 -23.02 10.15
N LYS A 12 -0.52 -24.06 9.34
CA LYS A 12 -0.30 -25.48 9.66
C LYS A 12 -0.88 -25.83 11.03
N THR A 13 -2.12 -25.43 11.26
CA THR A 13 -2.83 -25.63 12.53
C THR A 13 -4.17 -26.32 12.30
N TYR A 14 -4.61 -27.10 13.28
CA TYR A 14 -5.97 -27.62 13.33
C TYR A 14 -6.55 -27.51 14.73
N SER A 15 -7.86 -27.39 14.82
CA SER A 15 -8.61 -27.45 16.08
C SER A 15 -9.82 -28.37 15.92
N SER A 16 -10.17 -29.07 17.01
CA SER A 16 -11.29 -29.99 17.08
C SER A 16 -12.17 -29.61 18.27
N GLU A 17 -13.42 -29.25 18.03
CA GLU A 17 -14.38 -28.97 19.09
C GLU A 17 -15.49 -30.03 19.06
N ASP A 18 -15.61 -30.79 20.14
CA ASP A 18 -16.62 -31.83 20.31
C ASP A 18 -17.73 -31.40 21.28
N GLY A 19 -18.87 -32.10 21.25
CA GLY A 19 -19.99 -31.86 22.16
C GLY A 19 -20.84 -30.63 21.82
N LEU A 20 -20.73 -30.09 20.60
CA LEU A 20 -21.49 -28.92 20.17
C LEU A 20 -22.99 -29.26 19.98
N THR A 21 -23.85 -28.28 20.23
CA THR A 21 -25.25 -28.32 19.81
C THR A 21 -25.37 -27.97 18.33
N GLU A 22 -26.51 -28.31 17.70
CA GLU A 22 -26.77 -27.98 16.30
C GLU A 22 -26.67 -26.46 16.05
N GLU A 23 -27.26 -25.65 16.93
CA GLU A 23 -27.19 -24.18 16.87
C GLU A 23 -25.75 -23.66 17.04
N ALA A 24 -24.97 -24.22 17.95
CA ALA A 24 -23.58 -23.81 18.15
C ALA A 24 -22.71 -24.10 16.93
N LEU A 25 -22.95 -25.24 16.28
CA LEU A 25 -22.27 -25.61 15.03
C LEU A 25 -22.64 -24.65 13.89
N VAL A 26 -23.93 -24.35 13.70
CA VAL A 26 -24.41 -23.38 12.72
C VAL A 26 -23.82 -21.99 12.97
N THR A 27 -23.77 -21.56 14.23
CA THR A 27 -23.16 -20.30 14.64
C THR A 27 -21.70 -20.24 14.18
N LYS A 28 -20.91 -21.28 14.45
CA LYS A 28 -19.52 -21.38 14.00
C LYS A 28 -19.37 -21.37 12.48
N LEU A 29 -20.22 -22.10 11.75
CA LEU A 29 -20.20 -22.10 10.28
C LEU A 29 -20.53 -20.74 9.67
N ARG A 30 -21.38 -19.93 10.31
CA ARG A 30 -21.67 -18.56 9.87
C ARG A 30 -20.55 -17.57 10.18
N THR A 31 -19.72 -17.86 11.19
CA THR A 31 -18.70 -16.92 11.67
C THR A 31 -17.32 -17.21 11.10
N CYS A 32 -17.02 -18.48 10.84
CA CYS A 32 -15.77 -18.90 10.25
C CYS A 32 -15.80 -18.70 8.73
N ARG A 33 -14.74 -18.10 8.18
CA ARG A 33 -14.49 -18.12 6.73
C ARG A 33 -13.76 -19.40 6.38
N HIS A 34 -14.31 -20.20 5.47
CA HIS A 34 -13.72 -21.45 5.02
C HIS A 34 -13.80 -21.56 3.50
N HIS A 35 -12.77 -22.17 2.89
CA HIS A 35 -12.73 -22.39 1.43
C HIS A 35 -13.45 -23.69 1.06
N HIS A 36 -13.22 -24.76 1.83
CA HIS A 36 -13.79 -26.09 1.61
C HIS A 36 -14.55 -26.55 2.85
N LEU A 37 -15.69 -27.22 2.62
CA LEU A 37 -16.51 -27.80 3.66
C LEU A 37 -16.57 -29.32 3.46
N PHE A 38 -16.15 -30.07 4.48
CA PHE A 38 -16.19 -31.54 4.47
C PHE A 38 -17.20 -32.03 5.49
N LEU A 39 -18.07 -32.95 5.06
CA LEU A 39 -19.06 -33.60 5.91
C LEU A 39 -18.65 -35.06 6.11
N HIS A 40 -18.57 -35.47 7.36
CA HIS A 40 -18.25 -36.86 7.70
C HIS A 40 -19.48 -37.74 7.54
N SER A 41 -19.32 -38.95 7.00
CA SER A 41 -20.42 -39.88 6.72
C SER A 41 -21.29 -40.22 7.93
N SER A 42 -20.78 -40.08 9.16
CA SER A 42 -21.56 -40.23 10.39
C SER A 42 -22.77 -39.28 10.47
N LEU A 43 -22.74 -38.13 9.79
CA LEU A 43 -23.89 -37.22 9.75
C LEU A 43 -25.07 -37.81 8.98
N ARG A 44 -24.86 -38.80 8.10
CA ARG A 44 -25.93 -39.43 7.30
C ARG A 44 -26.91 -40.25 8.14
N HIS A 45 -26.51 -40.63 9.35
CA HIS A 45 -27.28 -41.50 10.24
C HIS A 45 -27.51 -40.80 11.57
N ASN A 46 -28.76 -40.68 12.01
CA ASN A 46 -29.07 -40.20 13.35
C ASN A 46 -28.87 -41.32 14.40
N SER A 47 -28.91 -40.94 15.69
CA SER A 47 -28.78 -41.84 16.85
C SER A 47 -29.82 -42.97 16.89
N SER A 48 -30.92 -42.84 16.15
CA SER A 48 -32.00 -43.83 16.03
C SER A 48 -31.98 -44.62 14.70
N GLY A 49 -30.96 -44.42 13.84
CA GLY A 49 -30.78 -45.15 12.59
C GLY A 49 -31.87 -44.98 11.52
N THR A 50 -32.77 -44.00 11.67
CA THR A 50 -34.02 -43.90 10.90
C THR A 50 -34.18 -42.63 10.06
N CYS A 51 -33.46 -41.53 10.36
CA CYS A 51 -33.48 -40.34 9.52
C CYS A 51 -32.25 -40.22 8.61
N ARG A 52 -32.53 -39.84 7.36
CA ARG A 52 -31.56 -39.23 6.45
C ARG A 52 -31.38 -37.77 6.89
N TRP A 53 -30.14 -37.34 7.11
CA TRP A 53 -29.81 -35.91 7.22
C TRP A 53 -30.51 -35.12 6.10
N GLY A 54 -31.35 -34.16 6.46
CA GLY A 54 -32.31 -33.51 5.55
C GLY A 54 -33.02 -32.32 6.19
N GLU A 55 -33.91 -31.68 5.44
CA GLU A 55 -34.57 -30.39 5.79
C GLU A 55 -35.44 -30.45 7.06
N PHE A 56 -35.96 -31.63 7.41
CA PHE A 56 -36.87 -31.81 8.54
C PHE A 56 -36.29 -32.80 9.58
N GLY A 57 -36.32 -32.41 10.86
CA GLY A 57 -35.86 -33.24 11.99
C GLY A 57 -34.53 -32.79 12.58
N GLU A 58 -33.89 -33.67 13.37
CA GLU A 58 -32.55 -33.43 13.94
C GLU A 58 -31.53 -33.22 12.81
N GLY A 59 -30.82 -32.08 12.82
CA GLY A 59 -29.87 -31.72 11.77
C GLY A 59 -30.44 -30.87 10.63
N GLY A 60 -31.71 -30.44 10.69
CA GLY A 60 -32.35 -29.60 9.67
C GLY A 60 -31.78 -28.18 9.56
N LEU A 61 -31.42 -27.55 10.69
CA LEU A 61 -30.77 -26.24 10.68
C LEU A 61 -29.37 -26.34 10.07
N LEU A 62 -28.65 -27.39 10.43
CA LEU A 62 -27.33 -27.68 9.86
C LEU A 62 -27.42 -28.00 8.36
N TRP A 63 -28.43 -28.78 7.95
CA TRP A 63 -28.70 -29.09 6.54
C TRP A 63 -28.95 -27.82 5.73
N GLY A 64 -29.78 -26.91 6.21
CA GLY A 64 -30.05 -25.64 5.54
C GLY A 64 -28.79 -24.79 5.34
N GLU A 65 -27.89 -24.75 6.34
CA GLU A 65 -26.62 -24.04 6.22
C GLU A 65 -25.62 -24.69 5.27
N CYS A 66 -25.51 -26.02 5.32
CA CYS A 66 -24.55 -26.74 4.48
C CYS A 66 -25.00 -26.81 3.02
N THR A 67 -26.30 -26.99 2.74
CA THR A 67 -26.83 -27.07 1.37
C THR A 67 -26.73 -25.77 0.59
N ALA A 68 -26.70 -24.63 1.29
CA ALA A 68 -26.41 -23.34 0.67
C ALA A 68 -24.94 -23.21 0.21
N ARG A 69 -24.06 -24.16 0.55
CA ARG A 69 -22.62 -24.13 0.28
C ARG A 69 -22.19 -25.39 -0.48
N HIS A 70 -21.03 -25.31 -1.15
CA HIS A 70 -20.41 -26.50 -1.72
C HIS A 70 -19.76 -27.33 -0.61
N PHE A 71 -20.06 -28.63 -0.56
CA PHE A 71 -19.48 -29.56 0.41
C PHE A 71 -19.17 -30.91 -0.21
N GLU A 72 -18.19 -31.60 0.38
CA GLU A 72 -17.81 -32.97 0.00
C GLU A 72 -17.97 -33.93 1.17
N TRP A 73 -18.29 -35.18 0.85
CA TRP A 73 -18.34 -36.25 1.85
C TRP A 73 -16.97 -36.91 2.00
N PHE A 74 -16.68 -37.37 3.21
CA PHE A 74 -15.55 -38.25 3.48
C PHE A 74 -15.88 -39.27 4.57
N GLU A 75 -15.09 -40.34 4.60
CA GLU A 75 -15.18 -41.43 5.58
C GLU A 75 -13.82 -41.61 6.25
N GLY A 76 -13.80 -42.20 7.45
CA GLY A 76 -12.59 -42.52 8.19
C GLY A 76 -12.53 -41.82 9.55
N ASN A 77 -11.32 -41.55 10.01
CA ASN A 77 -11.10 -40.75 11.20
C ASN A 77 -11.25 -39.24 10.85
N PRO A 78 -12.09 -38.51 11.59
CA PRO A 78 -12.49 -37.14 11.23
C PRO A 78 -11.35 -36.12 11.27
N VAL A 79 -10.24 -36.42 11.95
CA VAL A 79 -9.07 -35.54 12.03
C VAL A 79 -8.01 -35.97 11.04
N THR A 80 -7.55 -37.22 11.08
CA THR A 80 -6.41 -37.65 10.25
C THR A 80 -6.73 -37.65 8.76
N ASP A 81 -7.93 -38.10 8.37
CA ASP A 81 -8.33 -38.13 6.96
C ASP A 81 -8.66 -36.74 6.44
N LEU A 82 -9.17 -35.84 7.29
CA LEU A 82 -9.34 -34.44 6.94
C LEU A 82 -7.99 -33.76 6.68
N LEU A 83 -6.99 -34.01 7.53
CA LEU A 83 -5.63 -33.50 7.31
C LEU A 83 -5.00 -34.05 6.03
N ALA A 84 -5.22 -35.33 5.71
CA ALA A 84 -4.76 -35.93 4.46
C ALA A 84 -5.42 -35.26 3.24
N LYS A 85 -6.74 -35.03 3.26
CA LYS A 85 -7.45 -34.29 2.20
C LYS A 85 -6.94 -32.87 2.04
N VAL A 86 -6.69 -32.15 3.13
CA VAL A 86 -6.13 -30.80 3.06
C VAL A 86 -4.74 -30.81 2.42
N LYS A 87 -3.90 -31.80 2.75
CA LYS A 87 -2.59 -31.95 2.09
C LYS A 87 -2.72 -32.19 0.59
N GLU A 88 -3.65 -33.04 0.17
CA GLU A 88 -3.92 -33.31 -1.25
C GLU A 88 -4.40 -32.05 -1.99
N LEU A 89 -5.38 -31.33 -1.43
CA LEU A 89 -5.98 -30.14 -2.05
C LEU A 89 -5.00 -28.99 -2.24
N TYR A 90 -4.10 -28.80 -1.28
CA TYR A 90 -3.11 -27.73 -1.30
C TYR A 90 -1.74 -28.20 -1.80
N GLY A 91 -1.59 -29.46 -2.21
CA GLY A 91 -0.33 -30.01 -2.73
C GLY A 91 0.80 -30.01 -1.69
N LEU A 92 0.48 -30.19 -0.41
CA LEU A 92 1.46 -30.22 0.67
C LEU A 92 2.17 -31.58 0.74
N ASP A 93 3.44 -31.55 1.13
CA ASP A 93 4.22 -32.78 1.37
C ASP A 93 3.59 -33.63 2.48
N GLY A 94 3.67 -34.95 2.33
CA GLY A 94 3.15 -35.94 3.27
C GLY A 94 3.73 -35.79 4.68
N GLU A 95 4.97 -35.30 4.80
CA GLU A 95 5.66 -35.09 6.08
C GLU A 95 5.22 -33.83 6.83
N VAL A 96 4.45 -32.92 6.22
CA VAL A 96 4.01 -31.69 6.88
C VAL A 96 3.12 -32.02 8.09
N THR A 97 3.52 -31.55 9.26
CA THR A 97 2.76 -31.73 10.51
C THR A 97 1.87 -30.52 10.78
N PHE A 98 0.62 -30.79 11.17
CA PHE A 98 -0.30 -29.76 11.63
C PHE A 98 -0.30 -29.72 13.15
N ARG A 99 -0.18 -28.52 13.72
CA ARG A 99 -0.20 -28.29 15.17
C ARG A 99 -1.62 -28.27 15.70
N ASN A 100 -1.83 -28.92 16.83
CA ASN A 100 -3.13 -28.93 17.50
C ASN A 100 -3.30 -27.66 18.34
N VAL A 101 -4.35 -26.88 18.04
CA VAL A 101 -4.75 -25.65 18.75
C VAL A 101 -6.12 -25.83 19.42
N THR A 102 -6.50 -27.08 19.67
CA THR A 102 -7.75 -27.40 20.36
C THR A 102 -7.70 -26.89 21.78
N ILE A 103 -8.65 -26.01 22.11
CA ILE A 103 -8.88 -25.54 23.47
C ILE A 103 -9.80 -26.54 24.16
N THR A 104 -9.36 -27.11 25.28
CA THR A 104 -10.17 -28.06 26.06
C THR A 104 -11.44 -27.39 26.60
N SER A 105 -12.56 -28.12 26.58
CA SER A 105 -13.87 -27.59 26.97
C SER A 105 -14.08 -27.48 28.49
N GLU A 106 -13.16 -28.03 29.29
CA GLU A 106 -13.23 -28.01 30.74
C GLU A 106 -12.93 -26.58 31.24
N ASN A 107 -13.86 -25.97 31.99
CA ASN A 107 -13.74 -24.61 32.57
C ASN A 107 -13.87 -23.42 31.59
N ARG A 108 -14.70 -23.55 30.55
CA ARG A 108 -15.02 -22.48 29.59
C ARG A 108 -16.49 -21.99 29.74
N PRO A 109 -16.77 -20.67 29.62
CA PRO A 109 -18.14 -20.16 29.51
C PRO A 109 -18.85 -20.71 28.27
N ARG A 110 -20.16 -20.96 28.36
CA ARG A 110 -20.92 -21.43 27.19
C ARG A 110 -20.91 -20.36 26.08
N PRO A 111 -20.66 -20.75 24.82
CA PRO A 111 -20.85 -19.87 23.66
C PRO A 111 -22.24 -19.24 23.64
N LEU A 112 -22.38 -18.08 22.99
CA LEU A 112 -23.68 -17.48 22.73
C LEU A 112 -24.54 -18.40 21.85
N THR A 113 -25.84 -18.46 22.14
CA THR A 113 -26.78 -19.15 21.25
C THR A 113 -26.91 -18.38 19.93
N LEU A 114 -27.28 -19.08 18.86
CA LEU A 114 -27.44 -18.47 17.54
C LEU A 114 -28.43 -17.29 17.60
N GLY A 115 -29.56 -17.49 18.29
CA GLY A 115 -30.57 -16.45 18.46
C GLY A 115 -30.02 -15.19 19.15
N THR A 116 -29.30 -15.36 20.27
CA THR A 116 -28.71 -14.21 20.98
C THR A 116 -27.62 -13.53 20.15
N ALA A 117 -26.73 -14.30 19.52
CA ALA A 117 -25.65 -13.76 18.68
C ALA A 117 -26.18 -12.95 17.48
N THR A 118 -27.29 -13.37 16.89
CA THR A 118 -28.01 -12.63 15.85
C THR A 118 -28.71 -11.39 16.39
N GLN A 119 -29.46 -11.51 17.50
CA GLN A 119 -30.23 -10.39 18.08
C GLN A 119 -29.38 -9.22 18.56
N ILE A 120 -28.17 -9.49 19.07
CA ILE A 120 -27.22 -8.43 19.48
C ILE A 120 -26.37 -7.93 18.30
N GLY A 121 -26.53 -8.50 17.10
CA GLY A 121 -25.75 -8.14 15.93
C GLY A 121 -24.25 -8.47 16.06
N ALA A 122 -23.88 -9.47 16.87
CA ALA A 122 -22.54 -10.06 16.84
C ALA A 122 -22.32 -10.81 15.52
N ILE A 123 -23.36 -11.52 15.06
CA ILE A 123 -23.47 -12.05 13.69
C ILE A 123 -24.23 -11.03 12.83
N PRO A 124 -23.62 -10.52 11.76
CA PRO A 124 -24.29 -9.58 10.86
C PRO A 124 -25.58 -10.19 10.30
N THR A 125 -26.70 -9.53 10.58
CA THR A 125 -28.04 -9.95 10.13
C THR A 125 -28.78 -8.72 9.65
N GLU A 126 -29.51 -8.86 8.53
CA GLU A 126 -30.24 -7.75 7.94
C GLU A 126 -31.28 -7.19 8.93
N GLY A 127 -31.35 -5.86 9.03
CA GLY A 127 -32.26 -5.16 9.94
C GLY A 127 -31.81 -5.09 11.40
N ILE A 128 -30.72 -5.77 11.81
CA ILE A 128 -30.23 -5.76 13.20
C ILE A 128 -28.99 -4.86 13.35
N PRO A 129 -28.99 -3.88 14.28
CA PRO A 129 -27.80 -3.08 14.58
C PRO A 129 -26.65 -3.93 15.13
N CYS A 130 -25.42 -3.61 14.74
CA CYS A 130 -24.23 -4.34 15.18
C CYS A 130 -23.72 -3.78 16.53
N LEU A 131 -23.75 -4.58 17.60
CA LEU A 131 -23.19 -4.22 18.92
C LEU A 131 -21.74 -3.74 18.82
N LEU A 132 -20.91 -4.38 17.99
CA LEU A 132 -19.50 -4.02 17.85
C LEU A 132 -19.29 -2.61 17.28
N LYS A 133 -20.22 -2.11 16.46
CA LYS A 133 -20.18 -0.71 15.96
C LYS A 133 -20.50 0.31 17.05
N VAL A 134 -21.16 -0.12 18.12
CA VAL A 134 -21.51 0.74 19.27
C VAL A 134 -20.42 0.68 20.34
N LEU A 135 -19.82 -0.50 20.56
CA LEU A 135 -18.78 -0.71 21.56
C LEU A 135 -17.41 -0.17 21.14
N LEU A 136 -17.09 -0.23 19.85
CA LEU A 136 -15.77 0.16 19.35
C LEU A 136 -15.81 1.55 18.71
N PRO A 137 -14.71 2.32 18.78
CA PRO A 137 -14.59 3.59 18.08
C PRO A 137 -14.90 3.44 16.58
N PRO A 138 -15.48 4.46 15.90
CA PRO A 138 -15.89 4.37 14.50
C PRO A 138 -14.73 4.07 13.53
N ASN A 139 -13.51 4.40 13.95
CA ASN A 139 -12.24 4.17 13.26
C ASN A 139 -11.65 2.77 13.52
N CYS A 140 -12.24 1.97 14.41
CA CYS A 140 -11.81 0.60 14.68
C CYS A 140 -12.41 -0.35 13.63
N ALA A 141 -11.56 -0.87 12.74
CA ALA A 141 -11.95 -1.77 11.66
C ALA A 141 -10.94 -2.92 11.51
N GLY A 142 -11.35 -4.00 10.84
CA GLY A 142 -10.47 -5.13 10.55
C GLY A 142 -10.28 -6.10 11.72
N LEU A 143 -9.02 -6.39 12.06
CA LEU A 143 -8.64 -7.45 13.00
C LEU A 143 -9.15 -7.24 14.43
N PRO A 144 -9.11 -6.02 15.04
CA PRO A 144 -9.61 -5.84 16.40
C PRO A 144 -11.10 -6.15 16.53
N VAL A 145 -11.90 -5.71 15.55
CA VAL A 145 -13.35 -6.02 15.50
C VAL A 145 -13.58 -7.51 15.38
N TYR A 146 -12.79 -8.20 14.56
CA TYR A 146 -12.85 -9.65 14.43
C TYR A 146 -12.48 -10.36 15.72
N TYR A 147 -11.43 -9.91 16.41
CA TYR A 147 -10.98 -10.47 17.68
C TYR A 147 -12.05 -10.36 18.77
N ILE A 148 -12.64 -9.17 18.96
CA ILE A 148 -13.73 -8.99 19.94
C ILE A 148 -14.97 -9.81 19.56
N ARG A 149 -15.31 -9.88 18.26
CA ARG A 149 -16.40 -10.73 17.79
C ARG A 149 -16.14 -12.20 18.16
N ASP A 150 -14.93 -12.68 17.91
CA ASP A 150 -14.55 -14.06 18.18
C ASP A 150 -14.57 -14.34 19.68
N LEU A 151 -14.09 -13.43 20.54
CA LEU A 151 -14.18 -13.58 22.00
C LEU A 151 -15.64 -13.69 22.49
N LEU A 152 -16.58 -12.94 21.89
CA LEU A 152 -18.00 -13.00 22.26
C LEU A 152 -18.65 -14.33 21.85
N LEU A 153 -18.34 -14.81 20.65
CA LEU A 153 -18.91 -16.04 20.10
C LEU A 153 -18.23 -17.29 20.66
N ASN A 154 -16.93 -17.19 20.88
CA ASN A 154 -16.04 -18.25 21.29
C ASN A 154 -15.22 -17.82 22.52
N PRO A 155 -15.85 -17.69 23.70
CA PRO A 155 -15.14 -17.24 24.90
C PRO A 155 -14.03 -18.22 25.28
N PRO A 156 -12.82 -17.77 25.64
CA PRO A 156 -11.73 -18.66 26.04
C PRO A 156 -11.96 -19.25 27.44
N ALA A 157 -11.05 -20.11 27.90
CA ALA A 157 -11.06 -20.65 29.26
C ALA A 157 -10.93 -19.51 30.31
N TYR A 158 -11.42 -19.76 31.54
CA TYR A 158 -11.45 -18.74 32.59
C TYR A 158 -10.07 -18.13 32.90
N GLU A 159 -9.01 -18.95 32.89
CA GLU A 159 -7.64 -18.49 33.13
C GLU A 159 -7.21 -17.46 32.07
N ILE A 160 -7.39 -17.79 30.79
CA ILE A 160 -7.05 -16.90 29.66
C ILE A 160 -7.91 -15.64 29.68
N ALA A 161 -9.21 -15.77 29.97
CA ALA A 161 -10.10 -14.62 30.10
C ALA A 161 -9.67 -13.68 31.25
N SER A 162 -9.22 -14.25 32.37
CA SER A 162 -8.67 -13.49 33.50
C SER A 162 -7.38 -12.78 33.11
N THR A 163 -6.50 -13.43 32.35
CA THR A 163 -5.27 -12.81 31.83
C THR A 163 -5.58 -11.64 30.90
N ILE A 164 -6.50 -11.80 29.95
CA ILE A 164 -6.94 -10.70 29.06
C ILE A 164 -7.50 -9.54 29.90
N GLN A 165 -8.32 -9.83 30.92
CA GLN A 165 -8.87 -8.80 31.79
C GLN A 165 -7.78 -8.08 32.60
N ALA A 166 -6.78 -8.81 33.12
CA ALA A 166 -5.64 -8.23 33.82
C ALA A 166 -4.84 -7.31 32.91
N THR A 167 -4.60 -7.73 31.66
CA THR A 167 -3.94 -6.90 30.64
C THR A 167 -4.71 -5.60 30.40
N CYS A 168 -6.03 -5.66 30.23
CA CYS A 168 -6.84 -4.45 30.04
C CYS A 168 -6.77 -3.49 31.24
N LYS A 169 -6.75 -4.02 32.48
CA LYS A 169 -6.60 -3.21 33.70
C LYS A 169 -5.23 -2.56 33.81
N LEU A 170 -4.16 -3.26 33.40
CA LEU A 170 -2.84 -2.64 33.33
C LEU A 170 -2.82 -1.56 32.26
N MET A 171 -3.39 -1.84 31.08
CA MET A 171 -3.43 -0.89 29.98
C MET A 171 -4.17 0.41 30.28
N SER A 172 -5.24 0.36 31.10
CA SER A 172 -5.94 1.58 31.51
C SER A 172 -5.13 2.50 32.42
N ASN A 173 -4.09 1.97 33.07
CA ASN A 173 -3.29 2.68 34.07
C ASN A 173 -1.92 3.10 33.53
N VAL A 174 -1.57 2.77 32.28
CA VAL A 174 -0.28 3.12 31.69
C VAL A 174 -0.14 4.62 31.53
N THR A 175 1.05 5.13 31.83
CA THR A 175 1.36 6.57 31.75
C THR A 175 2.30 6.93 30.60
N CYS A 176 3.00 5.95 30.04
CA CYS A 176 3.89 6.12 28.90
C CYS A 176 3.15 6.01 27.55
N SER A 177 3.78 6.51 26.49
CA SER A 177 3.29 6.29 25.13
C SER A 177 3.33 4.81 24.75
N ILE A 178 2.39 4.38 23.92
CA ILE A 178 2.24 2.99 23.50
C ILE A 178 2.56 2.88 22.01
N PRO A 179 3.25 1.84 21.55
CA PRO A 179 3.47 1.65 20.11
C PRO A 179 2.16 1.54 19.31
N ASP A 180 2.14 2.13 18.11
CA ASP A 180 1.02 2.09 17.19
C ASP A 180 1.08 0.82 16.33
N PHE A 181 0.54 -0.28 16.88
CA PHE A 181 0.64 -1.59 16.24
C PHE A 181 -0.06 -1.66 14.89
N THR A 182 0.72 -2.00 13.87
CA THR A 182 0.15 -2.30 12.55
C THR A 182 -0.62 -3.64 12.59
N CYS A 183 -1.94 -3.57 12.46
CA CYS A 183 -2.81 -4.75 12.42
C CYS A 183 -2.64 -5.49 11.08
N VAL A 184 -1.84 -6.56 11.07
CA VAL A 184 -1.62 -7.41 9.88
C VAL A 184 -2.04 -8.86 10.14
N SER A 185 -2.68 -9.48 9.14
CA SER A 185 -3.09 -10.88 9.23
C SER A 185 -1.85 -11.80 9.19
N SER A 186 -1.61 -12.56 10.26
CA SER A 186 -0.52 -13.53 10.34
C SER A 186 -0.56 -14.56 9.20
N ALA A 187 -1.73 -15.14 8.93
CA ALA A 187 -1.93 -16.09 7.83
C ALA A 187 -1.53 -15.54 6.45
N LYS A 188 -1.80 -14.26 6.19
CA LYS A 188 -1.42 -13.59 4.93
C LYS A 188 0.09 -13.46 4.83
N LEU A 189 0.75 -13.01 5.91
CA LEU A 189 2.20 -12.85 5.94
C LEU A 189 2.92 -14.19 5.76
N VAL A 190 2.49 -15.23 6.48
CA VAL A 190 3.08 -16.57 6.36
C VAL A 190 2.98 -17.07 4.92
N LYS A 191 1.80 -16.97 4.30
CA LYS A 191 1.60 -17.38 2.91
C LYS A 191 2.50 -16.62 1.94
N LEU A 192 2.62 -15.29 2.08
CA LEU A 192 3.49 -14.48 1.23
C LEU A 192 4.98 -14.84 1.40
N LEU A 193 5.40 -15.18 2.61
CA LEU A 193 6.76 -15.61 2.90
C LEU A 193 7.05 -16.99 2.32
N GLU A 194 6.13 -17.95 2.47
CA GLU A 194 6.26 -19.30 1.91
C GLU A 194 6.30 -19.30 0.38
N LEU A 195 5.46 -18.47 -0.27
CA LEU A 195 5.45 -18.30 -1.72
C LEU A 195 6.62 -17.43 -2.25
N ARG A 196 7.42 -16.83 -1.36
CA ARG A 196 8.48 -15.87 -1.69
C ARG A 196 7.97 -14.65 -2.49
N GLU A 197 6.74 -14.25 -2.22
CA GLU A 197 6.06 -13.10 -2.86
C GLU A 197 6.01 -11.86 -1.94
N ALA A 198 6.61 -11.93 -0.75
CA ALA A 198 6.72 -10.79 0.14
C ALA A 198 7.59 -9.69 -0.47
N ASN A 199 7.03 -8.48 -0.61
CA ASN A 199 7.73 -7.32 -1.13
C ASN A 199 8.30 -6.46 0.02
N HIS A 200 9.06 -5.41 -0.33
CA HIS A 200 9.65 -4.49 0.65
C HIS A 200 8.64 -3.89 1.64
N ILE A 201 7.39 -3.62 1.22
CA ILE A 201 6.34 -3.06 2.08
C ILE A 201 5.96 -4.05 3.17
N GLU A 202 5.79 -5.33 2.82
CA GLU A 202 5.45 -6.37 3.79
C GLU A 202 6.62 -6.65 4.74
N PHE A 203 7.87 -6.61 4.27
CA PHE A 203 9.05 -6.68 5.14
C PHE A 203 9.16 -5.46 6.08
N CYS A 204 8.90 -4.25 5.60
CA CYS A 204 8.82 -3.06 6.44
C CYS A 204 7.74 -3.22 7.52
N ARG A 205 6.57 -3.76 7.18
CA ARG A 205 5.50 -4.02 8.15
C ARG A 205 5.91 -5.03 9.22
N ILE A 206 6.52 -6.15 8.82
CA ILE A 206 7.05 -7.15 9.76
C ILE A 206 8.07 -6.49 10.70
N LYS A 207 9.04 -5.77 10.14
CA LYS A 207 10.05 -5.06 10.93
C LYS A 207 9.42 -4.05 11.90
N ASN A 208 8.41 -3.30 11.47
CA ASN A 208 7.74 -2.32 12.34
C ASN A 208 7.10 -3.00 13.55
N VAL A 209 6.32 -4.07 13.35
CA VAL A 209 5.69 -4.82 14.45
C VAL A 209 6.75 -5.37 15.42
N VAL A 210 7.83 -5.91 14.88
CA VAL A 210 8.94 -6.45 15.66
C VAL A 210 9.65 -5.34 16.47
N ASP A 211 9.94 -4.21 15.84
CA ASP A 211 10.55 -3.05 16.51
C ASP A 211 9.63 -2.46 17.60
N GLU A 212 8.31 -2.46 17.37
CA GLU A 212 7.29 -2.03 18.34
C GLU A 212 7.24 -2.97 19.56
N LEU A 213 7.36 -4.29 19.35
CA LEU A 213 7.50 -5.25 20.45
C LEU A 213 8.80 -5.04 21.24
N LEU A 214 9.93 -4.84 20.56
CA LEU A 214 11.21 -4.52 21.19
C LEU A 214 11.21 -3.17 21.92
N LEU A 215 10.32 -2.25 21.53
CA LEU A 215 10.11 -0.99 22.26
C LEU A 215 9.32 -1.23 23.55
N MET A 216 8.30 -2.09 23.52
CA MET A 216 7.54 -2.45 24.73
C MET A 216 8.42 -3.13 25.79
N THR A 217 9.40 -3.94 25.39
CA THR A 217 10.27 -4.65 26.36
C THR A 217 11.20 -3.71 27.13
N LYS A 218 11.51 -2.53 26.57
CA LYS A 218 12.37 -1.52 27.21
C LYS A 218 11.67 -0.78 28.36
N ASN A 219 10.35 -0.68 28.34
CA ASN A 219 9.57 -0.02 29.39
C ASN A 219 8.99 -1.07 30.35
N SER A 220 9.19 -0.90 31.65
CA SER A 220 8.71 -1.88 32.64
C SER A 220 7.18 -2.01 32.67
N GLU A 221 6.42 -0.92 32.46
CA GLU A 221 4.94 -0.98 32.41
C GLU A 221 4.46 -1.82 31.22
N LEU A 222 5.07 -1.60 30.05
CA LEU A 222 4.70 -2.29 28.81
C LEU A 222 5.22 -3.74 28.75
N SER A 223 6.38 -4.01 29.35
CA SER A 223 6.97 -5.36 29.43
C SER A 223 6.08 -6.32 30.21
N GLU A 224 5.48 -5.87 31.32
CA GLU A 224 4.52 -6.69 32.07
C GLU A 224 3.25 -6.99 31.28
N ILE A 225 2.75 -6.02 30.51
CA ILE A 225 1.62 -6.23 29.58
C ILE A 225 1.97 -7.29 28.52
N LEU A 226 3.16 -7.22 27.94
CA LEU A 226 3.60 -8.17 26.92
C LEU A 226 3.69 -9.60 27.48
N LYS A 227 4.20 -9.77 28.70
CA LYS A 227 4.25 -11.08 29.38
C LYS A 227 2.86 -11.68 29.56
N LEU A 228 1.88 -10.87 29.99
CA LEU A 228 0.49 -11.35 30.14
C LEU A 228 -0.15 -11.70 28.79
N LEU A 229 0.25 -11.05 27.69
CA LEU A 229 -0.29 -11.35 26.37
C LEU A 229 0.25 -12.65 25.74
N LEU A 230 1.28 -13.28 26.31
CA LEU A 230 1.84 -14.53 25.78
C LEU A 230 0.82 -15.67 25.79
N ASP A 231 0.14 -15.91 26.92
CA ASP A 231 -0.81 -17.03 27.02
C ASP A 231 -2.02 -16.87 26.07
N PRO A 232 -2.69 -15.70 25.99
CA PRO A 232 -3.72 -15.47 24.98
C PRO A 232 -3.21 -15.63 23.54
N THR A 233 -1.97 -15.20 23.26
CA THR A 233 -1.36 -15.31 21.93
C THR A 233 -1.06 -16.77 21.58
N TRP A 234 -0.57 -17.56 22.53
CA TRP A 234 -0.36 -18.99 22.37
C TRP A 234 -1.68 -19.69 22.03
N VAL A 235 -2.75 -19.41 22.77
CA VAL A 235 -4.08 -20.00 22.52
C VAL A 235 -4.61 -19.63 21.14
N ALA A 236 -4.39 -18.39 20.67
CA ALA A 236 -4.83 -17.96 19.35
C ALA A 236 -3.99 -18.54 18.19
N THR A 237 -2.70 -18.81 18.41
CA THR A 237 -1.76 -19.18 17.34
C THR A 237 -1.35 -20.66 17.36
N GLY A 238 -1.52 -21.36 18.49
CA GLY A 238 -0.98 -22.70 18.71
C GLY A 238 0.52 -22.75 18.95
N LEU A 239 1.19 -21.60 19.03
CA LEU A 239 2.63 -21.48 19.19
C LEU A 239 2.98 -21.11 20.63
N LYS A 240 3.56 -22.06 21.36
CA LYS A 240 4.09 -21.80 22.69
C LYS A 240 5.54 -21.34 22.58
N ILE A 241 5.77 -20.06 22.84
CA ILE A 241 7.08 -19.42 22.80
C ILE A 241 7.27 -18.74 24.15
N ASP A 242 8.44 -18.94 24.76
CA ASP A 242 8.83 -18.23 25.98
C ASP A 242 9.21 -16.77 25.68
N PHE A 243 9.16 -15.93 26.72
CA PHE A 243 9.38 -14.50 26.57
C PHE A 243 10.78 -14.16 26.05
N GLU A 244 11.82 -14.88 26.50
CA GLU A 244 13.21 -14.64 26.11
C GLU A 244 13.43 -15.00 24.63
N THR A 245 13.00 -16.20 24.23
CA THR A 245 13.07 -16.64 22.83
C THR A 245 12.30 -15.70 21.90
N LEU A 246 11.13 -15.19 22.32
CA LEU A 246 10.38 -14.21 21.52
C LEU A 246 11.20 -12.94 21.27
N ILE A 247 11.90 -12.43 22.29
CA ILE A 247 12.72 -11.22 22.19
C ILE A 247 13.92 -11.46 21.28
N ASP A 248 14.63 -12.56 21.48
CA ASP A 248 15.83 -12.91 20.70
C ASP A 248 15.49 -13.06 19.20
N GLU A 249 14.39 -13.76 18.89
CA GLU A 249 13.90 -13.91 17.51
C GLU A 249 13.42 -12.59 16.91
N CYS A 250 12.82 -11.71 17.72
CA CYS A 250 12.45 -10.36 17.31
C CYS A 250 13.69 -9.53 16.96
N GLU A 251 14.72 -9.52 17.82
CA GLU A 251 15.96 -8.79 17.56
C GLU A 251 16.66 -9.32 16.31
N TRP A 252 16.77 -10.64 16.16
CA TRP A 252 17.33 -11.27 14.98
C TRP A 252 16.56 -10.90 13.71
N THR A 253 15.23 -11.00 13.73
CA THR A 253 14.37 -10.68 12.57
C THR A 253 14.49 -9.21 12.18
N SER A 254 14.47 -8.31 13.16
CA SER A 254 14.61 -6.87 12.95
C SER A 254 15.93 -6.51 12.29
N ASN A 255 17.04 -7.07 12.81
CA ASN A 255 18.38 -6.88 12.26
C ASN A 255 18.47 -7.45 10.85
N LYS A 256 17.97 -8.67 10.63
CA LYS A 256 18.06 -9.34 9.33
C LYS A 256 17.30 -8.59 8.24
N ILE A 257 16.10 -8.11 8.54
CA ILE A 257 15.33 -7.28 7.61
C ILE A 257 16.04 -5.94 7.41
N GLY A 258 16.49 -5.30 8.49
CA GLY A 258 17.18 -4.00 8.45
C GLY A 258 18.52 -4.00 7.71
N GLU A 259 19.18 -5.14 7.57
CA GLU A 259 20.35 -5.32 6.69
C GLU A 259 19.99 -5.34 5.20
N MET A 260 18.76 -5.72 4.87
CA MET A 260 18.31 -5.94 3.49
C MET A 260 17.57 -4.73 2.93
N ILE A 261 16.56 -4.22 3.65
CA ILE A 261 15.70 -3.13 3.18
C ILE A 261 16.38 -1.78 3.39
N SER A 262 16.14 -0.84 2.47
CA SER A 262 16.53 0.55 2.71
C SER A 262 15.50 1.23 3.59
N LEU A 263 15.96 2.01 4.58
CA LEU A 263 15.11 2.73 5.53
C LEU A 263 15.17 4.23 5.24
N ASP A 264 14.07 4.92 5.54
CA ASP A 264 13.95 6.36 5.31
C ASP A 264 15.12 7.15 5.92
N GLY A 265 15.86 7.87 5.08
CA GLY A 265 17.02 8.67 5.48
C GLY A 265 18.37 8.15 5.01
N GLU A 266 18.43 6.98 4.38
CA GLU A 266 19.63 6.49 3.70
C GLU A 266 19.86 7.30 2.39
N SER A 267 20.94 8.08 2.34
CA SER A 267 21.23 9.03 1.26
C SER A 267 21.98 8.44 0.06
N ASP A 268 22.27 7.15 0.11
CA ASP A 268 23.12 6.41 -0.83
C ASP A 268 22.36 5.96 -2.10
N GLN A 269 21.06 6.23 -2.19
CA GLN A 269 20.20 5.82 -3.30
C GLN A 269 19.41 6.97 -3.93
N LYS A 270 20.07 8.11 -4.17
CA LYS A 270 19.42 9.23 -4.87
C LYS A 270 19.11 8.87 -6.32
N ILE A 271 17.96 9.32 -6.80
CA ILE A 271 17.55 9.21 -8.21
C ILE A 271 18.59 9.90 -9.09
N SER A 272 18.86 9.31 -10.25
CA SER A 272 19.79 9.89 -11.24
C SER A 272 19.27 11.23 -11.74
N SER A 273 20.16 12.14 -12.10
CA SER A 273 19.79 13.48 -12.58
C SER A 273 20.71 13.93 -13.70
N SER A 274 20.19 14.70 -14.65
CA SER A 274 20.95 15.22 -15.79
C SER A 274 20.53 16.65 -16.11
N SER A 275 21.42 17.43 -16.72
CA SER A 275 21.09 18.80 -17.15
C SER A 275 20.32 18.87 -18.46
N ILE A 276 20.29 17.77 -19.22
CA ILE A 276 19.72 17.70 -20.58
C ILE A 276 18.43 16.86 -20.59
N VAL A 277 18.36 15.81 -19.76
CA VAL A 277 17.20 14.94 -19.64
C VAL A 277 16.36 15.42 -18.45
N PRO A 278 15.02 15.59 -18.60
CA PRO A 278 14.14 16.00 -17.49
C PRO A 278 14.21 15.05 -16.30
N ASP A 279 14.16 15.59 -15.08
CA ASP A 279 14.20 14.80 -13.85
C ASP A 279 13.01 13.81 -13.76
N ASP A 280 11.82 14.20 -14.24
CA ASP A 280 10.62 13.36 -14.30
C ASP A 280 10.87 12.00 -14.98
N PHE A 281 11.75 11.96 -16.00
CA PHE A 281 12.11 10.70 -16.67
C PHE A 281 12.84 9.74 -15.72
N PHE A 282 13.79 10.25 -14.94
CA PHE A 282 14.51 9.43 -13.98
C PHE A 282 13.61 9.05 -12.80
N GLU A 283 12.70 9.93 -12.39
CA GLU A 283 11.70 9.60 -11.36
C GLU A 283 10.80 8.44 -11.82
N ASP A 284 10.25 8.49 -13.03
CA ASP A 284 9.40 7.42 -13.57
C ASP A 284 10.15 6.08 -13.66
N MET A 285 11.42 6.10 -14.05
CA MET A 285 12.23 4.88 -14.23
C MET A 285 12.77 4.31 -12.93
N GLU A 286 13.13 5.16 -11.96
CA GLU A 286 13.89 4.74 -10.78
C GLU A 286 13.07 4.69 -9.48
N SER A 287 12.02 5.51 -9.34
CA SER A 287 11.21 5.55 -8.10
C SER A 287 10.54 4.22 -7.75
N SER A 288 10.31 3.38 -8.75
CA SER A 288 9.65 2.08 -8.61
C SER A 288 10.53 1.00 -7.99
N TRP A 289 11.83 1.22 -7.79
CA TRP A 289 12.71 0.21 -7.20
C TRP A 289 13.82 0.80 -6.32
N LYS A 290 14.28 2.01 -6.62
CA LYS A 290 15.32 2.72 -5.86
C LYS A 290 14.77 3.11 -4.48
N GLY A 291 15.55 2.89 -3.43
CA GLY A 291 15.12 3.10 -2.04
C GLY A 291 14.36 1.94 -1.40
N ARG A 292 14.27 0.77 -2.05
CA ARG A 292 13.60 -0.42 -1.48
C ARG A 292 14.56 -1.40 -0.80
N VAL A 293 15.69 -1.69 -1.45
CA VAL A 293 16.72 -2.63 -1.01
C VAL A 293 18.04 -1.89 -0.91
N LYS A 294 18.90 -2.22 0.06
CA LYS A 294 20.21 -1.57 0.20
C LYS A 294 21.10 -1.80 -1.02
N LYS A 295 21.81 -0.76 -1.46
CA LYS A 295 22.71 -0.79 -2.63
C LYS A 295 23.75 -1.90 -2.54
N VAL A 296 24.18 -2.29 -1.35
CA VAL A 296 25.15 -3.38 -1.12
C VAL A 296 24.71 -4.73 -1.71
N HIS A 297 23.40 -4.99 -1.82
CA HIS A 297 22.88 -6.27 -2.32
C HIS A 297 22.60 -6.28 -3.82
N ILE A 298 22.48 -5.11 -4.45
CA ILE A 298 22.11 -4.93 -5.86
C ILE A 298 23.03 -3.94 -6.58
N GLY A 299 24.30 -3.91 -6.17
CA GLY A 299 25.27 -2.91 -6.61
C GLY A 299 25.57 -2.98 -8.11
N GLU A 300 25.52 -4.18 -8.71
CA GLU A 300 25.77 -4.40 -10.13
C GLU A 300 24.66 -3.80 -10.99
N GLU A 301 23.40 -3.98 -10.60
CA GLU A 301 22.22 -3.44 -11.25
C GLU A 301 22.19 -1.92 -11.15
N PHE A 302 22.49 -1.36 -9.96
CA PHE A 302 22.65 0.08 -9.80
C PHE A 302 23.69 0.65 -10.75
N ALA A 303 24.87 0.02 -10.84
CA ALA A 303 25.93 0.46 -11.75
C ALA A 303 25.53 0.30 -13.23
N ALA A 304 24.72 -0.69 -13.58
CA ALA A 304 24.20 -0.86 -14.93
C ALA A 304 23.22 0.26 -15.31
N VAL A 305 22.31 0.64 -14.39
CA VAL A 305 21.38 1.76 -14.61
C VAL A 305 22.13 3.09 -14.70
N GLU A 306 23.11 3.34 -13.82
CA GLU A 306 23.95 4.53 -13.87
C GLU A 306 24.67 4.64 -15.23
N ARG A 307 25.28 3.55 -15.72
CA ARG A 307 25.90 3.51 -17.07
C ARG A 307 24.89 3.75 -18.20
N ALA A 308 23.68 3.22 -18.09
CA ALA A 308 22.64 3.41 -19.09
C ALA A 308 22.14 4.87 -19.11
N ALA A 309 21.99 5.50 -17.94
CA ALA A 309 21.63 6.90 -17.80
C ALA A 309 22.71 7.83 -18.40
N GLU A 310 23.98 7.51 -18.19
CA GLU A 310 25.11 8.22 -18.81
C GLU A 310 25.09 8.08 -20.34
N ALA A 311 24.91 6.85 -20.85
CA ALA A 311 24.82 6.59 -22.28
C ALA A 311 23.64 7.30 -22.94
N LEU A 312 22.48 7.33 -22.28
CA LEU A 312 21.30 8.08 -22.74
C LEU A 312 21.59 9.58 -22.77
N THR A 313 22.18 10.12 -21.70
CA THR A 313 22.54 11.55 -21.62
C THR A 313 23.50 11.93 -22.75
N LEU A 314 24.49 11.08 -23.04
CA LEU A 314 25.42 11.27 -24.15
C LEU A 314 24.69 11.27 -25.50
N ALA A 315 23.87 10.26 -25.76
CA ALA A 315 23.13 10.13 -27.02
C ALA A 315 22.17 11.31 -27.26
N VAL A 316 21.44 11.74 -26.22
CA VAL A 316 20.55 12.90 -26.30
C VAL A 316 21.34 14.18 -26.51
N SER A 317 22.47 14.35 -25.83
CA SER A 317 23.36 15.49 -26.03
C SER A 317 23.87 15.54 -27.48
N GLU A 318 24.43 14.45 -28.01
CA GLU A 318 24.95 14.42 -29.39
C GLU A 318 23.86 14.72 -30.44
N ALA A 319 22.66 14.17 -30.27
CA ALA A 319 21.57 14.34 -31.21
C ALA A 319 20.92 15.74 -31.14
N PHE A 320 20.68 16.26 -29.93
CA PHE A 320 19.87 17.45 -29.73
C PHE A 320 20.68 18.70 -29.41
N LEU A 321 21.90 18.61 -28.88
CA LEU A 321 22.73 19.79 -28.60
C LEU A 321 23.01 20.62 -29.86
N PRO A 322 23.29 20.05 -31.06
CA PRO A 322 23.44 20.84 -32.28
C PRO A 322 22.15 21.58 -32.67
N ILE A 323 20.99 20.94 -32.46
CA ILE A 323 19.67 21.51 -32.76
C ILE A 323 19.37 22.64 -31.78
N ILE A 324 19.51 22.40 -30.48
CA ILE A 324 19.30 23.40 -29.43
C ILE A 324 20.26 24.58 -29.61
N THR A 325 21.52 24.34 -29.96
CA THR A 325 22.51 25.40 -30.22
C THR A 325 22.13 26.22 -31.45
N ARG A 326 21.64 25.57 -32.51
CA ARG A 326 21.16 26.27 -33.72
C ARG A 326 19.89 27.07 -33.45
N ILE A 327 18.95 26.54 -32.67
CA ILE A 327 17.75 27.26 -32.24
C ILE A 327 18.18 28.48 -31.42
N ARG A 328 19.04 28.30 -30.40
CA ARG A 328 19.57 29.39 -29.57
C ARG A 328 20.29 30.47 -30.38
N ALA A 329 21.06 30.07 -31.38
CA ALA A 329 21.74 30.98 -32.32
C ALA A 329 20.76 31.71 -33.25
N THR A 330 19.61 31.12 -33.57
CA THR A 330 18.56 31.71 -34.42
C THR A 330 17.62 32.61 -33.62
N THR A 331 17.43 32.35 -32.32
CA THR A 331 16.75 33.24 -31.36
C THR A 331 17.63 34.40 -30.87
N ALA A 332 18.84 34.57 -31.39
CA ALA A 332 19.59 35.81 -31.21
C ALA A 332 18.82 36.95 -31.91
N PRO A 333 18.66 38.13 -31.27
CA PRO A 333 17.58 39.05 -31.58
C PRO A 333 17.79 39.77 -32.91
N LEU A 334 17.19 39.23 -33.97
CA LEU A 334 16.90 39.95 -35.21
C LEU A 334 15.39 39.92 -35.40
N GLY A 335 14.72 40.92 -34.81
CA GLY A 335 13.28 41.09 -34.85
C GLY A 335 12.74 41.14 -36.29
N GLY A 336 11.87 40.18 -36.59
CA GLY A 336 10.93 40.21 -37.71
C GLY A 336 9.48 40.13 -37.21
N PRO A 337 8.50 40.84 -37.80
CA PRO A 337 7.19 41.08 -37.20
C PRO A 337 6.13 39.99 -37.51
N LYS A 338 6.48 38.70 -37.47
CA LYS A 338 5.50 37.60 -37.45
C LYS A 338 6.00 36.45 -36.57
N GLY A 339 5.23 36.16 -35.53
CA GLY A 339 5.53 35.21 -34.45
C GLY A 339 6.09 33.88 -34.92
N GLU A 340 7.23 33.55 -34.33
CA GLU A 340 8.15 32.48 -34.65
C GLU A 340 7.63 31.11 -34.17
N ILE A 341 7.44 30.16 -35.09
CA ILE A 341 7.48 28.73 -34.73
C ILE A 341 8.84 28.22 -35.23
N LEU A 342 9.82 28.17 -34.33
CA LEU A 342 11.21 27.88 -34.70
C LEU A 342 11.55 26.38 -34.72
N TYR A 343 10.77 25.53 -34.05
CA TYR A 343 10.96 24.08 -34.06
C TYR A 343 9.68 23.31 -33.72
N VAL A 344 9.29 22.33 -34.55
CA VAL A 344 8.08 21.51 -34.37
C VAL A 344 8.43 20.03 -34.25
N LEU A 345 8.00 19.39 -33.17
CA LEU A 345 8.05 17.93 -32.99
C LEU A 345 6.62 17.39 -33.04
N ILE A 346 6.32 16.54 -34.00
CA ILE A 346 5.02 15.89 -34.14
C ILE A 346 5.22 14.39 -34.06
N ASP A 347 4.59 13.77 -33.05
CA ASP A 347 4.58 12.33 -32.90
C ASP A 347 3.24 11.75 -33.31
N GLU A 348 3.26 10.98 -34.41
CA GLU A 348 2.16 10.16 -34.93
C GLU A 348 0.80 10.86 -34.99
N ILE A 349 0.78 11.91 -35.81
CA ILE A 349 -0.43 12.71 -36.04
C ILE A 349 -1.58 11.89 -36.64
N CYS A 350 -2.81 12.26 -36.29
CA CYS A 350 -4.04 11.68 -36.82
C CYS A 350 -4.31 10.20 -36.47
N ARG A 351 -3.80 9.69 -35.33
CA ARG A 351 -4.10 8.33 -34.82
C ARG A 351 -5.59 8.01 -34.61
N GLY A 352 -6.43 9.00 -34.30
CA GLY A 352 -7.83 8.81 -33.88
C GLY A 352 -8.90 8.90 -34.97
N THR A 353 -8.53 8.92 -36.26
CA THR A 353 -9.45 9.06 -37.39
C THR A 353 -9.22 7.97 -38.43
N GLU A 354 -10.13 7.85 -39.40
CA GLU A 354 -9.94 7.04 -40.59
C GLU A 354 -8.57 7.28 -41.25
N THR A 355 -7.82 6.21 -41.49
CA THR A 355 -6.42 6.24 -41.94
C THR A 355 -6.20 7.05 -43.21
N ALA A 356 -7.09 6.92 -44.20
CA ALA A 356 -7.00 7.67 -45.46
C ALA A 356 -7.15 9.19 -45.25
N LYS A 357 -8.16 9.61 -44.49
CA LYS A 357 -8.38 11.03 -44.16
C LYS A 357 -7.25 11.57 -43.28
N GLY A 358 -6.82 10.78 -42.29
CA GLY A 358 -5.70 11.13 -41.42
C GLY A 358 -4.40 11.35 -42.21
N THR A 359 -4.14 10.51 -43.21
CA THR A 359 -2.97 10.64 -44.10
C THR A 359 -3.00 11.94 -44.91
N CYS A 360 -4.15 12.30 -45.49
CA CYS A 360 -4.30 13.57 -46.23
C CYS A 360 -4.13 14.80 -45.33
N ILE A 361 -4.68 14.77 -44.11
CA ILE A 361 -4.52 15.86 -43.13
C ILE A 361 -3.06 15.98 -42.70
N ALA A 362 -2.41 14.86 -42.37
CA ALA A 362 -0.99 14.82 -42.03
C ALA A 362 -0.13 15.41 -43.14
N GLY A 363 -0.37 15.01 -44.39
CA GLY A 363 0.31 15.54 -45.57
C GLY A 363 0.13 17.05 -45.74
N SER A 364 -1.10 17.56 -45.59
CA SER A 364 -1.37 19.01 -45.67
C SER A 364 -0.69 19.82 -44.56
N ILE A 365 -0.57 19.25 -43.36
CA ILE A 365 0.17 19.86 -42.24
C ILE A 365 1.66 19.92 -42.56
N VAL A 366 2.26 18.83 -43.05
CA VAL A 366 3.67 18.80 -43.46
C VAL A 366 3.95 19.82 -44.56
N GLU A 367 3.11 19.91 -45.59
CA GLU A 367 3.24 20.95 -46.63
C GLU A 367 3.17 22.37 -46.07
N THR A 368 2.28 22.60 -45.10
CA THR A 368 2.11 23.91 -44.49
C THR A 368 3.35 24.28 -43.67
N LEU A 369 3.91 23.32 -42.92
CA LEU A 369 5.15 23.52 -42.16
C LEU A 369 6.35 23.79 -43.07
N ASP A 370 6.49 23.05 -44.18
CA ASP A 370 7.52 23.26 -45.19
C ASP A 370 7.39 24.65 -45.85
N LYS A 371 6.15 25.07 -46.18
CA LYS A 371 5.86 26.39 -46.76
C LYS A 371 6.17 27.54 -45.81
N ILE A 372 5.93 27.35 -44.52
CA ILE A 372 6.27 28.34 -43.48
C ILE A 372 7.80 28.41 -43.28
N GLY A 373 8.54 27.38 -43.68
CA GLY A 373 9.99 27.28 -43.44
C GLY A 373 10.31 26.87 -42.00
N CYS A 374 9.39 26.17 -41.33
CA CYS A 374 9.57 25.72 -39.96
C CYS A 374 10.55 24.53 -39.92
N LEU A 375 11.49 24.54 -38.98
CA LEU A 375 12.31 23.36 -38.69
C LEU A 375 11.47 22.37 -37.90
N GLY A 376 11.48 21.08 -38.23
CA GLY A 376 10.72 20.12 -37.44
C GLY A 376 11.02 18.66 -37.75
N ILE A 377 10.62 17.79 -36.82
CA ILE A 377 10.66 16.34 -36.96
C ILE A 377 9.22 15.83 -36.83
N VAL A 378 8.82 15.01 -37.79
CA VAL A 378 7.50 14.37 -37.82
C VAL A 378 7.69 12.87 -37.87
N SER A 379 7.32 12.15 -36.81
CA SER A 379 7.20 10.68 -36.82
C SER A 379 5.78 10.28 -37.22
N THR A 380 5.66 9.22 -38.03
CA THR A 380 4.37 8.74 -38.53
C THR A 380 4.41 7.25 -38.85
N HIS A 381 3.29 6.56 -38.64
CA HIS A 381 3.05 5.19 -39.10
C HIS A 381 2.22 5.15 -40.40
N LEU A 382 1.84 6.32 -40.93
CA LEU A 382 0.98 6.45 -42.12
C LEU A 382 1.82 6.37 -43.40
N ASN A 383 2.11 5.16 -43.86
CA ASN A 383 2.89 4.93 -45.09
C ASN A 383 2.30 5.61 -46.34
N GLY A 384 0.97 5.82 -46.38
CA GLY A 384 0.31 6.51 -47.49
C GLY A 384 0.79 7.96 -47.69
N ILE A 385 1.41 8.58 -46.67
CA ILE A 385 1.90 9.97 -46.78
C ILE A 385 3.00 10.10 -47.84
N PHE A 386 3.78 9.03 -48.06
CA PHE A 386 4.86 9.00 -49.05
C PHE A 386 4.35 8.88 -50.49
N SER A 387 3.10 8.46 -50.67
CA SER A 387 2.45 8.31 -51.98
C SER A 387 1.59 9.52 -52.35
N LEU A 388 1.40 10.47 -51.43
CA LEU A 388 0.65 11.70 -51.69
C LEU A 388 1.47 12.67 -52.56
N PRO A 389 0.82 13.43 -53.47
CA PRO A 389 1.49 14.44 -54.29
C PRO A 389 1.77 15.72 -53.48
N LEU A 390 2.64 15.63 -52.47
CA LEU A 390 2.98 16.75 -51.58
C LEU A 390 3.95 17.72 -52.28
N LYS A 391 3.70 19.02 -52.13
CA LYS A 391 4.53 20.15 -52.57
C LYS A 391 5.58 20.55 -51.52
N ALA A 392 6.16 19.57 -50.84
CA ALA A 392 7.19 19.80 -49.83
C ALA A 392 8.59 19.71 -50.47
N LYS A 393 9.33 20.81 -50.53
CA LYS A 393 10.64 20.89 -51.22
C LYS A 393 11.83 20.72 -50.29
N ASN A 394 11.67 21.00 -48.99
CA ASN A 394 12.76 20.94 -48.01
C ASN A 394 12.58 19.81 -46.99
N THR A 395 11.79 18.79 -47.32
CA THR A 395 11.56 17.63 -46.46
C THR A 395 12.55 16.50 -46.78
N MET A 396 13.20 15.96 -45.75
CA MET A 396 14.04 14.77 -45.84
C MET A 396 13.36 13.60 -45.14
N PHE A 397 13.33 12.44 -45.78
CA PHE A 397 12.79 11.22 -45.19
C PHE A 397 13.89 10.46 -44.46
N LYS A 398 13.61 10.11 -43.21
CA LYS A 398 14.46 9.30 -42.36
C LYS A 398 13.68 8.07 -41.89
N ALA A 399 14.39 6.96 -41.74
CA ALA A 399 13.85 5.70 -41.25
C ALA A 399 14.73 5.13 -40.14
N MET A 400 14.14 4.39 -39.21
CA MET A 400 14.90 3.63 -38.23
C MET A 400 15.52 2.41 -38.90
N GLY A 401 16.83 2.23 -38.76
CA GLY A 401 17.53 1.13 -39.38
C GLY A 401 17.20 -0.23 -38.77
N THR A 402 17.24 -1.26 -39.61
CA THR A 402 17.03 -2.65 -39.24
C THR A 402 18.15 -3.52 -39.79
N VAL A 403 18.48 -4.60 -39.09
CA VAL A 403 19.44 -5.61 -39.56
C VAL A 403 18.78 -6.97 -39.43
N TYR A 404 18.96 -7.79 -40.47
CA TYR A 404 18.48 -9.16 -40.50
C TYR A 404 19.55 -10.08 -39.88
N VAL A 405 19.26 -10.69 -38.73
CA VAL A 405 20.14 -11.62 -38.04
C VAL A 405 19.34 -12.87 -37.69
N ASP A 406 19.82 -14.04 -38.12
CA ASP A 406 19.24 -15.36 -37.80
C ASP A 406 17.74 -15.49 -38.09
N GLY A 407 17.29 -14.97 -39.23
CA GLY A 407 15.87 -15.06 -39.61
C GLY A 407 14.95 -14.06 -38.88
N GLN A 408 15.51 -13.09 -38.15
CA GLN A 408 14.76 -12.04 -37.45
C GLN A 408 15.28 -10.65 -37.80
N THR A 409 14.35 -9.74 -38.08
CA THR A 409 14.66 -8.33 -38.28
C THR A 409 14.76 -7.63 -36.92
N LYS A 410 15.95 -7.14 -36.56
CA LYS A 410 16.20 -6.39 -35.33
C LYS A 410 16.40 -4.91 -35.62
N PRO A 411 15.77 -3.99 -34.86
CA PRO A 411 16.05 -2.57 -34.99
C PRO A 411 17.48 -2.27 -34.54
N THR A 412 18.19 -1.43 -35.29
CA THR A 412 19.54 -0.98 -34.94
C THR A 412 19.54 0.25 -34.06
N TRP A 413 18.38 0.90 -33.90
CA TRP A 413 18.21 2.18 -33.22
C TRP A 413 19.04 3.31 -33.83
N LYS A 414 19.48 3.16 -35.09
CA LYS A 414 20.20 4.18 -35.87
C LYS A 414 19.27 4.79 -36.91
N LEU A 415 19.22 6.12 -36.95
CA LEU A 415 18.45 6.86 -37.95
C LEU A 415 19.19 6.87 -39.30
N MET A 416 18.57 6.35 -40.35
CA MET A 416 19.13 6.25 -41.71
C MET A 416 18.31 7.09 -42.70
N ASP A 417 18.93 7.46 -43.82
CA ASP A 417 18.22 8.11 -44.93
C ASP A 417 17.27 7.13 -45.64
N GLY A 418 16.05 7.59 -45.94
CA GLY A 418 15.07 6.82 -46.70
C GLY A 418 13.70 6.68 -46.02
N ILE A 419 12.89 5.79 -46.59
CA ILE A 419 11.52 5.50 -46.16
C ILE A 419 11.45 4.03 -45.74
N CYS A 420 10.90 3.76 -44.55
CA CYS A 420 10.59 2.39 -44.15
C CYS A 420 9.26 1.99 -44.80
N ARG A 421 9.29 1.02 -45.72
CA ARG A 421 8.07 0.49 -46.37
C ARG A 421 7.60 -0.83 -45.77
N GLU A 422 8.42 -1.44 -44.92
CA GLU A 422 8.14 -2.73 -44.28
C GLU A 422 7.72 -2.49 -42.83
N SER A 423 6.52 -2.98 -42.47
CA SER A 423 6.04 -2.94 -41.09
C SER A 423 6.38 -4.25 -40.40
N LEU A 424 7.12 -4.18 -39.30
CA LEU A 424 7.46 -5.36 -38.48
C LEU A 424 6.28 -5.88 -37.64
N ALA A 425 5.06 -5.40 -37.89
CA ALA A 425 3.89 -5.69 -37.07
C ALA A 425 3.61 -7.19 -36.91
N PHE A 426 3.69 -7.98 -37.99
CA PHE A 426 3.46 -9.42 -37.93
C PHE A 426 4.60 -10.17 -37.20
N GLU A 427 5.86 -9.78 -37.44
CA GLU A 427 7.02 -10.33 -36.72
C GLU A 427 6.99 -10.00 -35.22
N THR A 428 6.58 -8.78 -34.86
CA THR A 428 6.39 -8.36 -33.47
C THR A 428 5.27 -9.14 -32.81
N ALA A 429 4.11 -9.30 -33.47
CA ALA A 429 3.00 -10.08 -32.96
C ALA A 429 3.40 -11.54 -32.66
N LYS A 430 4.21 -12.16 -33.54
CA LYS A 430 4.78 -13.49 -33.32
C LYS A 430 5.62 -13.56 -32.05
N ARG A 431 6.44 -12.54 -31.81
CA ARG A 431 7.34 -12.44 -30.65
C ARG A 431 6.57 -12.29 -29.33
N GLU A 432 5.50 -11.51 -29.34
CA GLU A 432 4.62 -11.31 -28.17
C GLU A 432 3.70 -12.52 -27.90
N GLY A 433 3.90 -13.64 -28.60
CA GLY A 433 3.23 -14.91 -28.34
C GLY A 433 1.92 -15.12 -29.09
N MET A 434 1.63 -14.34 -30.14
CA MET A 434 0.44 -14.56 -30.97
C MET A 434 0.55 -15.89 -31.74
N PRO A 435 -0.51 -16.74 -31.75
CA PRO A 435 -0.52 -18.00 -32.49
C PRO A 435 -0.22 -17.83 -33.98
N GLU A 436 0.67 -18.67 -34.51
CA GLU A 436 1.18 -18.60 -35.88
C GLU A 436 0.08 -18.74 -36.94
N THR A 437 -0.98 -19.49 -36.63
CA THR A 437 -2.16 -19.66 -37.50
C THR A 437 -2.94 -18.36 -37.68
N ILE A 438 -2.98 -17.47 -36.68
CA ILE A 438 -3.63 -16.16 -36.76
C ILE A 438 -2.80 -15.21 -37.62
N ILE A 439 -1.47 -15.24 -37.44
CA ILE A 439 -0.54 -14.40 -38.19
C ILE A 439 -0.59 -14.75 -39.67
N GLN A 440 -0.49 -16.04 -40.00
CA GLN A 440 -0.57 -16.51 -41.39
C GLN A 440 -1.88 -16.08 -42.06
N ARG A 441 -3.00 -16.17 -41.34
CA ARG A 441 -4.28 -15.70 -41.86
C ARG A 441 -4.33 -14.18 -42.04
N ALA A 442 -3.69 -13.41 -41.14
CA ALA A 442 -3.61 -11.96 -41.24
C ALA A 442 -2.75 -11.51 -42.43
N GLU A 443 -1.65 -12.20 -42.71
CA GLU A 443 -0.80 -11.99 -43.90
C GLU A 443 -1.59 -12.21 -45.19
N GLU A 444 -2.32 -13.33 -45.31
CA GLU A 444 -3.19 -13.61 -46.47
C GLU A 444 -4.23 -12.50 -46.70
N LEU A 445 -4.84 -12.00 -45.61
CA LEU A 445 -5.82 -10.92 -45.67
C LEU A 445 -5.18 -9.60 -46.12
N TYR A 446 -3.99 -9.28 -45.61
CA TYR A 446 -3.24 -8.09 -45.98
C TYR A 446 -2.92 -8.08 -47.48
N ASP A 447 -2.39 -9.19 -48.00
CA ASP A 447 -2.07 -9.33 -49.42
C ASP A 447 -3.33 -9.24 -50.30
N SER A 448 -4.46 -9.79 -49.86
CA SER A 448 -5.71 -9.75 -50.61
C SER A 448 -6.31 -8.35 -50.77
N VAL A 449 -6.09 -7.47 -49.80
CA VAL A 449 -6.66 -6.11 -49.76
C VAL A 449 -5.74 -5.09 -50.42
N TYR A 450 -4.42 -5.20 -50.19
CA TYR A 450 -3.47 -4.14 -50.56
C TYR A 450 -2.62 -4.44 -51.80
N ALA A 451 -2.68 -5.65 -52.37
CA ALA A 451 -1.94 -5.97 -53.60
C ALA A 451 -2.48 -5.30 -54.89
N LYS A 452 -3.59 -4.53 -54.82
CA LYS A 452 -4.25 -3.93 -56.01
C LYS A 452 -4.07 -2.42 -56.22
N GLU A 453 -3.35 -1.71 -55.35
CA GLU A 453 -3.19 -0.24 -55.46
C GLU A 453 -2.09 0.24 -56.43
N VAL A 454 -1.58 -0.64 -57.30
CA VAL A 454 -0.69 -0.24 -58.40
C VAL A 454 -1.48 -0.30 -59.72
N VAL A 455 -1.99 0.87 -60.18
CA VAL A 455 -2.45 1.29 -61.56
C VAL A 455 -3.79 2.10 -61.55
N PRO A 456 -3.99 3.18 -62.36
CA PRO A 456 -4.78 4.37 -61.97
C PRO A 456 -6.12 4.66 -62.72
N ALA A 457 -6.87 5.63 -62.16
CA ALA A 457 -7.84 6.60 -62.75
C ALA A 457 -9.28 6.17 -63.14
N GLU A 458 -10.30 6.77 -62.50
CA GLU A 458 -11.24 7.80 -63.05
C GLU A 458 -12.57 7.93 -62.26
N ASN A 459 -12.91 9.20 -61.99
CA ASN A 459 -14.23 9.87 -61.86
C ASN A 459 -15.32 9.50 -60.81
N ASP A 460 -15.58 10.55 -60.02
CA ASP A 460 -16.88 11.16 -59.68
C ASP A 460 -17.81 10.61 -58.58
N SER A 461 -17.65 11.27 -57.42
CA SER A 461 -18.60 12.27 -56.88
C SER A 461 -19.77 11.84 -55.97
N LYS A 462 -19.93 12.68 -54.94
CA LYS A 462 -21.13 13.05 -54.16
C LYS A 462 -21.58 12.16 -52.99
N LEU A 463 -21.32 12.66 -51.78
CA LEU A 463 -22.27 13.36 -50.85
C LEU A 463 -21.83 13.09 -49.40
N GLN A 464 -21.21 14.05 -48.69
CA GLN A 464 -21.83 15.15 -47.91
C GLN A 464 -22.89 14.72 -46.87
N ASN A 465 -22.53 14.79 -45.59
CA ASN A 465 -23.08 15.71 -44.56
C ASN A 465 -22.64 15.22 -43.17
N MET A 466 -21.85 15.97 -42.39
CA MET A 466 -22.24 17.11 -41.53
C MET A 466 -23.37 16.71 -40.56
N CYS A 467 -23.30 16.96 -39.25
CA CYS A 467 -22.68 18.09 -38.57
C CYS A 467 -22.69 17.85 -37.04
N SER A 468 -21.96 18.71 -36.33
CA SER A 468 -22.37 19.38 -35.07
C SER A 468 -22.28 18.61 -33.73
N TYR A 469 -21.86 19.18 -32.59
CA TYR A 469 -21.56 20.57 -32.19
C TYR A 469 -20.85 20.57 -30.81
N ALA A 470 -20.07 21.65 -30.58
CA ALA A 470 -19.92 22.46 -29.36
C ALA A 470 -19.26 21.96 -28.05
N SER A 471 -18.12 22.62 -27.77
CA SER A 471 -17.58 23.23 -26.54
C SER A 471 -18.47 23.39 -25.29
N PHE A 472 -17.86 23.41 -24.09
CA PHE A 472 -17.52 24.66 -23.34
C PHE A 472 -16.84 24.40 -21.96
N ASN A 473 -15.75 25.14 -21.72
CA ASN A 473 -15.16 25.74 -20.48
C ASN A 473 -14.99 24.99 -19.14
N GLY A 474 -13.99 25.29 -18.29
CA GLY A 474 -12.92 26.31 -18.36
C GLY A 474 -12.22 26.57 -16.99
N SER A 475 -11.10 27.31 -17.05
CA SER A 475 -10.38 28.13 -16.01
C SER A 475 -9.71 27.44 -14.80
N ASN A 476 -8.37 27.46 -14.64
CA ASN A 476 -7.40 28.53 -14.25
C ASN A 476 -7.36 28.85 -12.74
N VAL A 477 -6.23 28.61 -12.05
CA VAL A 477 -5.51 29.58 -11.17
C VAL A 477 -4.01 29.20 -11.07
N SER A 478 -3.16 30.21 -11.25
CA SER A 478 -1.70 30.30 -11.15
C SER A 478 -1.13 30.29 -9.72
N LEU A 479 0.17 29.99 -9.53
CA LEU A 479 1.05 30.72 -8.59
C LEU A 479 2.55 30.44 -8.86
N GLN A 480 3.36 31.47 -8.59
CA GLN A 480 4.72 31.70 -9.07
C GLN A 480 5.83 31.07 -8.21
N SER A 481 6.99 30.97 -8.88
CA SER A 481 8.36 30.69 -8.44
C SER A 481 8.90 31.53 -7.27
N ASN A 482 9.80 30.96 -6.46
CA ASN A 482 11.19 31.42 -6.40
C ASN A 482 12.14 30.51 -5.59
N SER A 483 13.33 30.38 -6.17
CA SER A 483 14.57 29.76 -5.69
C SER A 483 15.30 30.59 -4.61
N GLY A 484 16.13 29.94 -3.78
CA GLY A 484 17.22 30.63 -3.08
C GLY A 484 17.88 29.89 -1.89
N GLU A 485 18.96 29.17 -2.20
CA GLU A 485 20.22 29.01 -1.43
C GLU A 485 20.32 28.14 -0.14
N LYS A 486 21.09 27.06 -0.32
CA LYS A 486 22.14 26.44 0.52
C LYS A 486 22.26 26.88 1.99
N ASP A 487 22.30 25.89 2.89
CA ASP A 487 23.54 25.67 3.64
C ASP A 487 23.73 24.23 4.12
N SER A 488 24.99 23.83 4.17
CA SER A 488 25.46 22.51 4.59
C SER A 488 25.40 22.36 6.10
N GLU A 489 24.94 21.22 6.61
CA GLU A 489 25.53 20.64 7.82
C GLU A 489 25.17 19.16 7.99
N ARG A 490 26.23 18.38 8.16
CA ARG A 490 26.29 16.93 8.08
C ARG A 490 26.28 16.38 9.51
N SER A 491 25.14 15.92 10.00
CA SER A 491 25.05 15.05 11.19
C SER A 491 23.75 14.25 11.18
N ARG A 492 23.83 13.01 11.70
CA ARG A 492 22.76 12.00 11.67
C ARG A 492 21.45 12.59 12.24
N PRO A 493 20.31 12.49 11.53
CA PRO A 493 19.06 13.17 11.91
C PRO A 493 18.44 12.65 13.22
N THR A 494 18.72 11.40 13.61
CA THR A 494 18.12 10.77 14.80
C THR A 494 18.64 11.38 16.11
N ASP A 495 19.94 11.65 16.20
CA ASP A 495 20.60 12.19 17.41
C ASP A 495 20.24 13.67 17.67
N ARG A 496 20.06 14.44 16.59
CA ARG A 496 19.74 15.88 16.65
C ARG A 496 18.29 16.14 17.07
N MET A 497 17.37 15.25 16.70
CA MET A 497 15.95 15.36 17.04
C MET A 497 15.69 14.99 18.51
N GLU A 498 16.37 13.96 19.02
CA GLU A 498 16.30 13.61 20.45
C GLU A 498 16.84 14.74 21.35
N LEU A 499 17.89 15.43 20.91
CA LEU A 499 18.44 16.58 21.62
C LEU A 499 17.46 17.77 21.65
N LEU A 500 16.88 18.13 20.49
CA LEU A 500 15.85 19.16 20.41
C LEU A 500 14.62 18.82 21.26
N GLN A 501 14.23 17.54 21.28
CA GLN A 501 13.10 17.09 22.07
C GLN A 501 13.36 17.27 23.57
N LYS A 502 14.56 16.95 24.07
CA LYS A 502 14.95 17.18 25.47
C LYS A 502 15.04 18.66 25.84
N GLU A 503 15.54 19.49 24.92
CA GLU A 503 15.58 20.95 25.12
C GLU A 503 14.16 21.52 25.24
N VAL A 504 13.26 21.14 24.34
CA VAL A 504 11.85 21.55 24.38
C VAL A 504 11.16 21.03 25.64
N GLU A 505 11.42 19.78 26.03
CA GLU A 505 10.88 19.20 27.27
C GLU A 505 11.31 19.99 28.51
N THR A 506 12.59 20.34 28.60
CA THR A 506 13.13 21.14 29.70
C THR A 506 12.49 22.53 29.73
N ALA A 507 12.38 23.18 28.57
CA ALA A 507 11.76 24.51 28.45
C ALA A 507 10.27 24.49 28.84
N VAL A 508 9.49 23.52 28.32
CA VAL A 508 8.07 23.36 28.64
C VAL A 508 7.88 23.13 30.14
N THR A 509 8.67 22.22 30.73
CA THR A 509 8.59 21.90 32.15
C THR A 509 8.90 23.13 33.01
N MET A 510 9.98 23.86 32.71
CA MET A 510 10.37 25.07 33.42
C MET A 510 9.33 26.19 33.34
N ILE A 511 8.79 26.42 32.14
CA ILE A 511 7.77 27.45 31.88
C ILE A 511 6.49 27.15 32.65
N CYS A 512 5.99 25.91 32.53
CA CYS A 512 4.71 25.54 33.13
C CYS A 512 4.82 25.38 34.65
N GLN A 513 5.91 24.81 35.19
CA GLN A 513 6.13 24.70 36.64
C GLN A 513 6.19 26.09 37.29
N ARG A 514 6.88 27.06 36.68
CA ARG A 514 6.90 28.45 37.17
C ARG A 514 5.49 29.02 37.27
N LYS A 515 4.64 28.76 36.26
CA LYS A 515 3.26 29.25 36.28
C LYS A 515 2.39 28.57 37.32
N LEU A 516 2.52 27.25 37.48
CA LEU A 516 1.78 26.52 38.52
C LEU A 516 2.16 27.04 39.91
N ILE A 517 3.44 27.29 40.18
CA ILE A 517 3.89 27.88 41.45
C ILE A 517 3.26 29.26 41.68
N GLU A 518 3.12 30.10 40.64
CA GLU A 518 2.42 31.40 40.76
C GLU A 518 0.93 31.26 41.07
N LEU A 519 0.26 30.27 40.48
CA LEU A 519 -1.17 30.04 40.66
C LEU A 519 -1.48 29.44 42.05
N TYR A 520 -0.71 28.43 42.48
CA TYR A 520 -0.89 27.79 43.79
C TYR A 520 -0.41 28.66 44.96
N LYS A 521 0.50 29.63 44.75
CA LYS A 521 0.80 30.64 45.78
C LYS A 521 -0.41 31.51 46.15
N LYS A 522 -1.45 31.57 45.30
CA LYS A 522 -2.70 32.30 45.57
C LYS A 522 -3.78 31.44 46.26
N GLU A 523 -3.71 30.12 46.18
CA GLU A 523 -4.68 29.18 46.79
C GLU A 523 -3.95 28.26 47.79
N LYS A 524 -4.22 28.43 49.09
CA LYS A 524 -3.66 27.57 50.15
C LYS A 524 -4.20 26.14 50.02
N THR A 525 -3.57 25.32 49.19
CA THR A 525 -3.74 23.86 49.17
C THR A 525 -2.42 23.20 48.81
N SER A 526 -2.01 22.28 49.68
CA SER A 526 -0.77 21.52 49.62
C SER A 526 -0.96 20.30 48.72
N GLU A 527 -0.39 20.35 47.50
CA GLU A 527 0.11 19.22 46.71
C GLU A 527 0.58 19.80 45.36
N LEU A 528 1.88 20.08 45.23
CA LEU A 528 2.46 20.49 43.95
C LEU A 528 2.56 19.26 43.06
N THR A 529 1.62 19.09 42.12
CA THR A 529 1.74 18.05 41.08
C THR A 529 2.86 18.47 40.13
N GLU A 530 3.97 17.74 40.15
CA GLU A 530 5.07 17.97 39.22
C GLU A 530 4.58 17.66 37.79
N ILE A 531 4.83 18.58 36.85
CA ILE A 531 4.46 18.35 35.45
C ILE A 531 5.42 17.32 34.89
N HIS A 532 4.88 16.14 34.58
CA HIS A 532 5.59 15.10 33.86
C HIS A 532 5.26 15.20 32.38
N CYS A 533 6.22 15.63 31.56
CA CYS A 533 6.07 15.65 30.12
C CYS A 533 6.32 14.23 29.57
N VAL A 534 5.43 13.76 28.70
CA VAL A 534 5.53 12.43 28.09
C VAL A 534 5.73 12.59 26.58
N PRO A 535 6.80 12.03 26.01
CA PRO A 535 7.03 12.05 24.56
C PRO A 535 6.11 11.04 23.85
N ILE A 536 5.72 11.37 22.62
CA ILE A 536 5.06 10.46 21.68
C ILE A 536 5.87 10.45 20.39
N GLY A 537 6.59 9.35 20.14
CA GLY A 537 7.38 9.15 18.94
C GLY A 537 6.53 8.93 17.68
N ALA A 538 7.15 9.00 16.50
CA ALA A 538 6.54 8.87 15.18
C ALA A 538 5.54 7.71 15.00
N ARG A 539 5.73 6.58 15.69
CA ARG A 539 4.87 5.38 15.64
C ARG A 539 4.33 5.00 17.02
N GLU A 540 4.06 6.00 17.85
CA GLU A 540 3.47 5.80 19.18
C GLU A 540 2.16 6.56 19.29
N GLN A 541 1.26 6.09 20.14
CA GLN A 541 0.00 6.71 20.51
C GLN A 541 0.06 7.15 21.98
N PRO A 542 -0.71 8.18 22.36
CA PRO A 542 -0.88 8.50 23.78
C PRO A 542 -1.54 7.32 24.52
N PRO A 543 -1.25 7.13 25.81
CA PRO A 543 -1.86 6.05 26.58
C PRO A 543 -3.37 6.25 26.78
N PRO A 544 -4.14 5.16 26.98
CA PRO A 544 -5.57 5.19 27.26
C PRO A 544 -5.94 6.02 28.49
N SER A 545 -5.02 6.21 29.43
CA SER A 545 -5.20 7.08 30.61
C SER A 545 -5.45 8.55 30.25
N THR A 546 -5.13 8.97 29.01
CA THR A 546 -5.41 10.32 28.51
C THR A 546 -6.86 10.52 28.06
N VAL A 547 -7.65 9.46 27.91
CA VAL A 547 -9.04 9.56 27.43
C VAL A 547 -9.90 10.32 28.43
N GLY A 548 -10.43 11.47 28.01
CA GLY A 548 -11.25 12.35 28.86
C GLY A 548 -10.45 13.28 29.77
N ALA A 549 -9.12 13.25 29.73
CA ALA A 549 -8.26 14.20 30.42
C ALA A 549 -7.98 15.42 29.52
N SER A 550 -7.95 16.62 30.11
CA SER A 550 -7.48 17.81 29.39
C SER A 550 -5.95 17.76 29.28
N CYS A 551 -5.43 17.83 28.05
CA CYS A 551 -4.01 17.74 27.77
C CYS A 551 -3.53 18.99 27.01
N VAL A 552 -2.29 19.40 27.28
CA VAL A 552 -1.55 20.34 26.42
C VAL A 552 -0.45 19.55 25.73
N TYR A 553 -0.30 19.76 24.41
CA TYR A 553 0.70 19.07 23.60
C TYR A 553 1.50 20.05 22.75
N VAL A 554 2.75 19.70 22.49
CA VAL A 554 3.69 20.37 21.61
C VAL A 554 4.08 19.39 20.50
N MET A 555 3.77 19.74 19.26
CA MET A 555 4.17 18.98 18.07
C MET A 555 5.43 19.57 17.47
N LEU A 556 6.43 18.71 17.26
CA LEU A 556 7.68 19.00 16.57
C LEU A 556 7.48 18.73 15.08
N ARG A 557 7.41 19.80 14.28
CA ARG A 557 7.24 19.68 12.83
C ARG A 557 8.58 19.46 12.12
N PRO A 558 8.60 18.77 10.97
CA PRO A 558 9.82 18.59 10.16
C PRO A 558 10.48 19.89 9.70
N ASP A 559 9.71 20.98 9.58
CA ASP A 559 10.20 22.32 9.22
C ASP A 559 10.84 23.08 10.41
N LYS A 560 11.19 22.37 11.49
CA LYS A 560 11.76 22.90 12.74
C LYS A 560 10.87 23.90 13.46
N LYS A 561 9.58 23.95 13.15
CA LYS A 561 8.60 24.77 13.87
C LYS A 561 7.91 23.96 14.95
N LEU A 562 7.61 24.62 16.06
CA LEU A 562 6.80 24.06 17.13
C LEU A 562 5.34 24.47 16.93
N TYR A 563 4.43 23.53 17.16
CA TYR A 563 3.00 23.80 17.25
C TYR A 563 2.52 23.40 18.63
N VAL A 564 1.93 24.34 19.36
CA VAL A 564 1.33 24.08 20.67
C VAL A 564 -0.18 24.01 20.51
N GLY A 565 -0.82 23.05 21.17
CA GLY A 565 -2.26 22.94 21.22
C GLY A 565 -2.76 22.31 22.50
N GLN A 566 -4.05 22.44 22.76
CA GLN A 566 -4.77 21.68 23.79
C GLN A 566 -5.80 20.73 23.17
N SER A 567 -6.11 19.63 23.85
CA SER A 567 -7.17 18.70 23.47
C SER A 567 -7.65 17.89 24.67
N ASP A 568 -8.92 17.47 24.66
CA ASP A 568 -9.44 16.42 25.55
C ASP A 568 -9.50 15.04 24.87
N ASP A 569 -9.23 15.02 23.56
CA ASP A 569 -9.04 13.81 22.75
C ASP A 569 -7.65 13.92 22.11
N LEU A 570 -6.62 13.52 22.87
CA LEU A 570 -5.24 13.61 22.41
C LEU A 570 -4.96 12.60 21.29
N GLU A 571 -5.50 11.38 21.39
CA GLU A 571 -5.34 10.33 20.38
C GLU A 571 -5.88 10.77 19.01
N GLY A 572 -7.13 11.25 18.96
CA GLY A 572 -7.74 11.75 17.72
C GLY A 572 -6.98 12.94 17.14
N ARG A 573 -6.40 13.79 17.99
CA ARG A 573 -5.62 14.95 17.56
C ARG A 573 -4.26 14.58 16.98
N VAL A 574 -3.53 13.65 17.61
CA VAL A 574 -2.27 13.11 17.09
C VAL A 574 -2.51 12.46 15.73
N ARG A 575 -3.55 11.62 15.60
CA ARG A 575 -3.92 10.98 14.33
C ARG A 575 -4.25 11.99 13.24
N THR A 576 -5.00 13.05 13.56
CA THR A 576 -5.38 14.10 12.59
C THR A 576 -4.18 14.92 12.12
N HIS A 577 -3.19 15.17 12.97
CA HIS A 577 -1.96 15.83 12.53
C HIS A 577 -1.12 14.91 11.67
N ARG A 578 -0.98 13.64 12.06
CA ARG A 578 -0.22 12.66 11.27
C ARG A 578 -0.85 12.36 9.92
N SER A 579 -2.18 12.43 9.77
CA SER A 579 -2.84 12.20 8.47
C SER A 579 -2.53 13.26 7.40
N LYS A 580 -1.84 14.35 7.74
CA LYS A 580 -1.43 15.38 6.78
C LYS A 580 -0.13 15.01 6.09
N ASP A 581 0.00 15.39 4.82
CA ASP A 581 1.21 15.14 4.04
C ASP A 581 2.46 15.73 4.71
N GLY A 582 3.52 14.93 4.78
CA GLY A 582 4.78 15.28 5.44
C GLY A 582 4.77 15.19 6.98
N MET A 583 3.62 14.93 7.64
CA MET A 583 3.52 14.92 9.11
C MET A 583 3.38 13.52 9.72
N GLN A 584 3.45 12.47 8.90
CA GLN A 584 3.25 11.07 9.32
C GLN A 584 4.18 10.64 10.46
N LYS A 585 5.39 11.21 10.53
CA LYS A 585 6.40 10.91 11.56
C LYS A 585 6.60 12.03 12.57
N ALA A 586 5.62 12.93 12.74
CA ALA A 586 5.72 14.00 13.71
C ALA A 586 5.81 13.45 15.13
N ASN A 587 6.75 14.01 15.90
CA ASN A 587 6.91 13.73 17.32
C ASN A 587 6.09 14.73 18.14
N PHE A 588 5.54 14.28 19.24
CA PHE A 588 4.77 15.10 20.16
C PHE A 588 5.36 15.01 21.57
N LEU A 589 5.11 16.04 22.36
CA LEU A 589 5.32 16.05 23.80
C LEU A 589 4.01 16.49 24.43
N TYR A 590 3.50 15.80 25.44
CA TYR A 590 2.27 16.22 26.12
C TYR A 590 2.38 16.13 27.63
N PHE A 591 1.47 16.82 28.32
CA PHE A 591 1.24 16.66 29.74
C PHE A 591 -0.24 16.87 30.06
N THR A 592 -0.72 16.21 31.12
CA THR A 592 -2.11 16.29 31.57
C THR A 592 -2.31 17.45 32.54
N VAL A 593 -3.50 18.04 32.53
CA VAL A 593 -3.84 19.17 33.41
C VAL A 593 -5.27 19.06 33.95
N PRO A 594 -5.54 19.56 35.17
CA PRO A 594 -6.89 19.56 35.74
C PRO A 594 -7.78 20.61 35.05
N GLY A 595 -8.41 20.19 33.95
CA GLY A 595 -9.49 20.91 33.28
C GLY A 595 -9.06 21.88 32.16
N LYS A 596 -10.01 22.13 31.24
CA LYS A 596 -9.80 22.91 30.01
C LYS A 596 -9.36 24.35 30.23
N SER A 597 -9.83 24.99 31.31
CA SER A 597 -9.47 26.40 31.57
C SER A 597 -7.97 26.55 31.86
N LEU A 598 -7.39 25.61 32.60
CA LEU A 598 -5.96 25.62 32.91
C LEU A 598 -5.14 25.23 31.67
N ALA A 599 -5.62 24.25 30.89
CA ALA A 599 -5.02 23.88 29.60
C ALA A 599 -4.87 25.09 28.67
N CYS A 600 -5.93 25.91 28.56
CA CYS A 600 -5.96 27.07 27.67
C CYS A 600 -4.99 28.17 28.12
N GLN A 601 -4.87 28.37 29.44
CA GLN A 601 -3.91 29.32 30.01
C GLN A 601 -2.47 28.87 29.75
N LEU A 602 -2.17 27.59 29.94
CA LEU A 602 -0.83 27.03 29.72
C LEU A 602 -0.47 26.98 28.23
N GLU A 603 -1.41 26.65 27.35
CA GLU A 603 -1.24 26.74 25.89
C GLU A 603 -0.85 28.17 25.49
N THR A 604 -1.63 29.17 25.92
CA THR A 604 -1.35 30.59 25.61
C THR A 604 0.01 31.02 26.13
N LEU A 605 0.38 30.54 27.32
CA LEU A 605 1.66 30.88 27.94
C LEU A 605 2.83 30.24 27.17
N LEU A 606 2.72 28.97 26.79
CA LEU A 606 3.72 28.27 25.99
C LEU A 606 3.90 28.92 24.62
N ILE A 607 2.82 29.30 23.93
CA ILE A 607 2.89 29.99 22.62
C ILE A 607 3.69 31.29 22.73
N ASN A 608 3.56 32.03 23.84
CA ASN A 608 4.23 33.32 24.02
C ASN A 608 5.67 33.21 24.54
N GLN A 609 6.02 32.14 25.28
CA GLN A 609 7.31 32.02 25.96
C GLN A 609 8.28 31.06 25.27
N LEU A 610 7.80 30.01 24.59
CA LEU A 610 8.66 29.06 23.87
C LEU A 610 9.53 29.71 22.78
N PRO A 611 9.07 30.71 21.99
CA PRO A 611 9.93 31.36 21.00
C PRO A 611 11.08 32.18 21.59
N ASN A 612 11.03 32.48 22.90
CA ASN A 612 12.02 33.31 23.61
C ASN A 612 13.02 32.48 24.43
N GLN A 613 12.89 31.16 24.42
CA GLN A 613 13.85 30.19 24.97
C GLN A 613 14.66 29.62 23.81
#